data_AF-A0A2V7GSF7-F1
#
_entry.id   AF-A0A2V7GSF7-F1
#
_cell.length_a   1.000
_cell.length_b   1.000
_cell.length_c   1.000
_cell.angle_alpha   90.00
_cell.angle_beta   90.00
_cell.angle_gamma   90.00
#
_symmetry.space_group_name_H-M   'P 1'
#
loop_
_entity.id
_entity.type
_entity.pdbx_description
1 polymer ?
#
loop_
_entity_poly.entity_id
_entity_poly.type
_entity_poly.pdbx_seq_one_letter_code
_entity_poly.pdbx_strand_id
1 'polypeptide(L)'
;MGISVSHPAPDRDGFDVHLRERLCRQEFLFNAFKALSFNGIDGDYAEFGSSGGMTFGLAYLEARRHGHPAKLWAFDSFAGLPDRKAADEHPRWSAGKMATTLDEFRAACAQNGIPTEAYSVVPGFYEQTLPAIAPDDPPNDVAL
;
A
#
# COMPACT_ATOMS: atom_id res chain seq x y z
N MET A 1 17.67 19.02 -3.24
CA MET A 1 16.72 20.14 -3.15
C MET A 1 15.43 19.55 -2.58
N GLY A 2 15.24 19.67 -1.25
CA GLY A 2 14.15 18.97 -0.55
C GLY A 2 12.81 19.65 -0.80
N ILE A 3 11.85 18.94 -1.36
CA ILE A 3 10.47 19.42 -1.42
C ILE A 3 9.89 19.19 -0.02
N SER A 4 9.67 20.29 0.70
CA SER A 4 8.86 20.32 1.91
C SER A 4 7.48 19.78 1.56
N VAL A 5 7.11 18.63 2.13
CA VAL A 5 5.71 18.17 2.10
C VAL A 5 4.94 19.15 2.97
N SER A 6 4.30 20.13 2.34
CA SER A 6 3.45 21.10 3.02
C SER A 6 2.31 20.34 3.68
N HIS A 7 2.42 20.11 4.98
CA HIS A 7 1.29 19.64 5.76
C HIS A 7 0.26 20.78 5.78
N PRO A 8 -0.99 20.55 5.36
CA PRO A 8 -2.02 21.55 5.56
C PRO A 8 -2.09 21.87 7.06
N ALA A 9 -2.25 23.16 7.38
CA ALA A 9 -2.40 23.57 8.77
C ALA A 9 -3.54 22.76 9.42
N PRO A 10 -3.41 22.36 10.70
CA PRO A 10 -4.47 21.66 11.40
C PRO A 10 -5.77 22.46 11.30
N ASP A 11 -6.91 21.76 11.27
CA ASP A 11 -8.20 22.42 11.18
C ASP A 11 -8.42 23.35 12.39
N ARG A 12 -9.44 24.22 12.34
CA ARG A 12 -9.61 25.32 13.31
C ARG A 12 -9.71 24.88 14.79
N ASP A 13 -9.87 23.59 15.06
CA ASP A 13 -9.94 22.95 16.38
C ASP A 13 -8.63 22.25 16.81
N GLY A 14 -7.58 22.27 15.98
CA GLY A 14 -6.30 21.60 16.23
C GLY A 14 -6.28 20.11 15.83
N PHE A 15 -7.34 19.60 15.18
CA PHE A 15 -7.39 18.22 14.73
C PHE A 15 -6.65 18.05 13.39
N ASP A 16 -5.52 17.36 13.42
CA ASP A 16 -4.79 16.94 12.22
C ASP A 16 -5.29 15.56 11.77
N VAL A 17 -6.22 15.56 10.82
CA VAL A 17 -6.81 14.33 10.25
C VAL A 17 -5.76 13.45 9.59
N HIS A 18 -4.74 14.02 8.94
CA HIS A 18 -3.73 13.24 8.22
C HIS A 18 -2.76 12.56 9.17
N LEU A 19 -2.36 13.26 10.23
CA LEU A 19 -1.58 12.66 11.31
C LEU A 19 -2.39 11.53 11.97
N ARG A 20 -3.67 11.76 12.25
CA ARG A 20 -4.53 10.73 12.85
C ARG A 20 -4.67 9.51 11.95
N GLU A 21 -4.94 9.69 10.66
CA GLU A 21 -5.05 8.61 9.69
C GLU A 21 -3.76 7.81 9.60
N ARG A 22 -2.61 8.49 9.52
CA ARG A 22 -1.30 7.84 9.50
C ARG A 22 -1.06 7.00 10.76
N LEU A 23 -1.31 7.57 11.94
CA LEU A 23 -1.08 6.88 13.22
C LEU A 23 -1.98 5.64 13.36
N CYS A 24 -3.27 5.75 13.02
CA CYS A 24 -4.17 4.60 13.11
C CYS A 24 -3.81 3.49 12.11
N ARG A 25 -3.40 3.85 10.88
CA ARG A 25 -2.92 2.86 9.89
C ARG A 25 -1.63 2.18 10.37
N GLN A 26 -0.71 2.95 10.97
CA GLN A 26 0.52 2.40 11.54
C GLN A 26 0.24 1.48 12.72
N GLU A 27 -0.69 1.85 13.61
CA GLU A 27 -1.11 1.02 14.75
C GLU A 27 -1.68 -0.33 14.29
N PHE A 28 -2.51 -0.32 13.24
CA PHE A 28 -3.01 -1.55 12.63
C PHE A 28 -1.86 -2.46 12.17
N LEU A 29 -0.92 -1.93 11.39
CA LEU A 29 0.21 -2.69 10.85
C LEU A 29 1.17 -3.18 11.94
N PHE A 30 1.43 -2.34 12.95
CA PHE A 30 2.19 -2.73 14.14
C PHE A 30 1.55 -3.94 14.82
N ASN A 31 0.25 -3.88 15.08
CA ASN A 31 -0.44 -4.98 15.75
C ASN A 31 -0.49 -6.25 14.90
N ALA A 32 -0.67 -6.12 13.57
CA ALA A 32 -0.67 -7.25 12.65
C ALA A 32 0.70 -7.95 12.61
N PHE A 33 1.79 -7.22 12.34
CA PHE A 33 3.13 -7.82 12.29
C PHE A 33 3.61 -8.32 13.66
N LYS A 34 3.20 -7.68 14.75
CA LYS A 34 3.42 -8.21 16.10
C LYS A 34 2.73 -9.57 16.27
N ALA A 35 1.49 -9.71 15.82
CA ALA A 35 0.76 -10.97 15.92
C ALA A 35 1.39 -12.07 15.05
N LEU A 36 1.78 -11.76 13.81
CA LEU A 36 2.46 -12.72 12.93
C LEU A 36 3.78 -13.21 13.55
N SER A 37 4.63 -12.27 13.96
CA SER A 37 5.94 -12.56 14.59
C SER A 37 5.77 -13.36 15.88
N PHE A 38 4.82 -12.99 16.75
CA PHE A 38 4.58 -13.71 18.01
C PHE A 38 4.10 -15.15 17.81
N ASN A 39 3.33 -15.40 16.75
CA ASN A 39 2.78 -16.73 16.46
C ASN A 39 3.66 -17.55 15.50
N GLY A 40 4.79 -16.99 15.02
CA GLY A 40 5.66 -17.67 14.06
C GLY A 40 4.97 -17.93 12.72
N ILE A 41 4.10 -17.03 12.28
CA ILE A 41 3.45 -17.09 10.97
C ILE A 41 4.33 -16.31 10.01
N ASP A 42 5.03 -17.02 9.13
CA ASP A 42 5.78 -16.44 8.02
C ASP A 42 4.87 -16.14 6.82
N GLY A 43 5.42 -15.45 5.82
CA GLY A 43 4.76 -15.15 4.55
C GLY A 43 4.95 -13.70 4.09
N ASP A 44 4.44 -13.39 2.92
CA ASP A 44 4.53 -12.10 2.26
C ASP A 44 3.39 -11.16 2.66
N TYR A 45 3.59 -9.87 2.39
CA TYR A 45 2.55 -8.84 2.48
C TYR A 45 2.04 -8.50 1.07
N ALA A 46 0.73 -8.54 0.83
CA ALA A 46 0.12 -8.16 -0.42
C ALA A 46 -0.91 -7.03 -0.24
N GLU A 47 -0.67 -5.89 -0.89
CA GLU A 47 -1.57 -4.74 -0.87
C GLU A 47 -2.30 -4.59 -2.21
N PHE A 48 -3.62 -4.44 -2.14
CA PHE A 48 -4.49 -4.22 -3.29
C PHE A 48 -4.97 -2.76 -3.29
N GLY A 49 -4.33 -1.94 -4.13
CA GLY A 49 -4.55 -0.50 -4.21
C GLY A 49 -3.54 0.23 -3.34
N SER A 50 -2.32 0.40 -3.85
CA SER A 50 -1.20 0.96 -3.11
C SER A 50 -1.06 2.48 -3.25
N SER A 51 -1.66 3.08 -4.28
CA SER A 51 -1.71 4.54 -4.49
C SER A 51 -0.37 5.24 -4.18
N GLY A 52 -0.35 6.28 -3.34
CA GLY A 52 0.85 7.01 -2.92
C GLY A 52 1.77 6.28 -1.92
N GLY A 53 1.58 4.97 -1.70
CA GLY A 53 2.51 4.11 -0.95
C GLY A 53 2.56 4.35 0.57
N MET A 54 1.61 5.09 1.16
CA MET A 54 1.63 5.38 2.61
C MET A 54 1.54 4.10 3.46
N THR A 55 0.51 3.28 3.25
CA THR A 55 0.33 2.02 4.00
C THR A 55 1.37 0.99 3.62
N PHE A 56 1.76 0.93 2.35
CA PHE A 56 2.88 0.11 1.88
C PHE A 56 4.19 0.39 2.65
N GLY A 57 4.56 1.67 2.81
CA GLY A 57 5.74 2.07 3.57
C GLY A 57 5.63 1.80 5.06
N LEU A 58 4.43 1.98 5.64
CA LEU A 58 4.18 1.60 7.03
C LEU A 58 4.28 0.07 7.21
N ALA A 59 3.82 -0.72 6.24
CA ALA A 59 3.87 -2.17 6.31
C ALA A 59 5.33 -2.65 6.30
N TYR A 60 6.15 -2.07 5.42
CA TYR A 60 7.59 -2.34 5.41
C TYR A 60 8.25 -1.99 6.75
N LEU A 61 7.97 -0.78 7.28
CA LEU A 61 8.52 -0.34 8.56
C LEU A 61 8.18 -1.30 9.70
N GLU A 62 6.90 -1.67 9.83
CA GLU A 62 6.45 -2.51 10.93
C GLU A 62 6.86 -3.99 10.75
N ALA A 63 6.89 -4.51 9.51
CA ALA A 63 7.47 -5.82 9.22
C ALA A 63 8.92 -5.90 9.73
N ARG A 64 9.75 -4.91 9.39
CA ARG A 64 11.16 -4.87 9.82
C ARG A 64 11.28 -4.65 11.33
N ARG A 65 10.43 -3.82 11.92
CA ARG A 65 10.39 -3.61 13.38
C ARG A 65 10.16 -4.91 14.14
N HIS A 66 9.33 -5.80 13.60
CA HIS A 66 8.99 -7.09 14.20
C HIS A 66 9.85 -8.26 13.70
N GLY A 67 10.90 -7.98 12.93
CA GLY A 67 11.80 -9.00 12.38
C GLY A 67 11.15 -9.91 11.33
N HIS A 68 9.99 -9.53 10.77
CA HIS A 68 9.26 -10.33 9.80
C HIS A 68 9.99 -10.32 8.44
N PRO A 69 10.19 -11.48 7.78
CA PRO A 69 10.96 -11.56 6.54
C PRO A 69 10.18 -11.14 5.29
N ALA A 70 8.91 -10.70 5.43
CA ALA A 70 7.97 -10.50 4.33
C ALA A 70 8.58 -9.73 3.15
N LYS A 71 8.41 -10.26 1.95
CA LYS A 71 8.48 -9.47 0.73
C LYS A 71 7.12 -8.79 0.53
N LEU A 72 7.14 -7.56 0.02
CA LEU A 72 5.93 -6.79 -0.19
C LEU A 72 5.49 -6.86 -1.67
N TRP A 73 4.18 -6.97 -1.90
CA TRP A 73 3.57 -7.03 -3.22
C TRP A 73 2.54 -5.92 -3.38
N ALA A 74 2.77 -5.04 -4.35
CA ALA A 74 1.85 -3.94 -4.67
C ALA A 74 1.05 -4.30 -5.92
N PHE A 75 -0.23 -4.63 -5.73
CA PHE A 75 -1.20 -4.81 -6.80
C PHE A 75 -1.94 -3.49 -7.01
N ASP A 76 -1.71 -2.83 -8.15
CA ASP A 76 -2.39 -1.58 -8.48
C ASP A 76 -2.45 -1.41 -10.00
N SER A 77 -3.47 -0.73 -10.51
CA SER A 77 -3.52 -0.36 -11.93
C SER A 77 -2.45 0.66 -12.29
N PHE A 78 -2.02 1.46 -11.31
CA PHE A 78 -1.24 2.69 -11.48
C PHE A 78 -1.88 3.67 -12.48
N ALA A 79 -3.19 3.52 -12.69
CA ALA A 79 -4.03 4.30 -13.58
C ALA A 79 -5.28 4.83 -12.86
N GLY A 80 -5.44 4.53 -11.57
CA GLY A 80 -6.60 4.91 -10.77
C GLY A 80 -7.79 3.96 -10.99
N LEU A 81 -8.98 4.43 -10.61
CA LEU A 81 -10.20 3.65 -10.73
C LEU A 81 -10.53 3.28 -12.18
N PRO A 82 -11.10 2.08 -12.43
CA PRO A 82 -11.57 1.68 -13.76
C PRO A 82 -12.82 2.48 -14.17
N ASP A 83 -13.26 2.25 -15.40
CA ASP A 83 -14.58 2.71 -15.85
C ASP A 83 -15.70 2.14 -14.98
N ARG A 84 -16.71 2.97 -14.73
CA ARG A 84 -17.83 2.61 -13.85
C ARG A 84 -18.75 1.63 -14.57
N LYS A 85 -19.17 0.59 -13.86
CA LYS A 85 -20.35 -0.21 -14.24
C LYS A 85 -21.57 0.40 -13.54
N ALA A 86 -22.78 0.14 -14.05
CA ALA A 86 -24.00 0.67 -13.46
C ALA A 86 -24.18 0.29 -11.96
N ALA A 87 -23.64 -0.86 -11.55
CA ALA A 87 -23.64 -1.30 -10.15
C ALA A 87 -22.69 -0.49 -9.24
N ASP A 88 -21.71 0.21 -9.82
CA ASP A 88 -20.64 0.94 -9.11
C ASP A 88 -20.88 2.47 -9.15
N GLU A 89 -22.13 2.90 -9.35
CA GLU A 89 -22.45 4.31 -9.48
C GLU A 89 -22.26 5.04 -8.14
N HIS A 90 -21.21 5.86 -8.07
CA HIS A 90 -20.96 6.70 -6.92
C HIS A 90 -20.46 8.10 -7.34
N PRO A 91 -21.00 9.21 -6.81
CA PRO A 91 -20.66 10.57 -7.27
C PRO A 91 -19.16 10.89 -7.24
N ARG A 92 -18.41 10.26 -6.32
CA ARG A 92 -16.97 10.50 -6.16
C ARG A 92 -16.08 9.51 -6.91
N TRP A 93 -16.59 8.48 -7.57
CA TRP A 93 -15.77 7.42 -8.17
C TRP A 93 -15.77 7.51 -9.69
N SER A 94 -14.93 8.39 -10.25
CA SER A 94 -14.72 8.47 -11.71
C SER A 94 -13.51 7.66 -12.15
N ALA A 95 -13.54 7.18 -13.39
CA ALA A 95 -12.38 6.59 -14.05
C ALA A 95 -11.15 7.50 -13.91
N GLY A 96 -9.98 6.91 -13.69
CA GLY A 96 -8.72 7.62 -13.51
C GLY A 96 -8.54 8.32 -12.16
N LYS A 97 -9.57 8.37 -11.31
CA LYS A 97 -9.45 9.00 -10.00
C LYS A 97 -8.55 8.18 -9.08
N MET A 98 -7.81 8.85 -8.20
CA MET A 98 -6.80 8.26 -7.31
C MET A 98 -5.63 7.61 -8.06
N ALA A 99 -5.42 7.99 -9.33
CA ALA A 99 -4.25 7.55 -10.08
C ALA A 99 -2.97 7.99 -9.37
N THR A 100 -2.04 7.05 -9.31
CA THR A 100 -0.63 7.27 -8.96
C THR A 100 0.15 6.48 -9.99
N THR A 101 1.03 7.14 -10.71
CA THR A 101 1.86 6.47 -11.71
C THR A 101 2.85 5.52 -11.04
N LEU A 102 3.33 4.52 -11.77
CA LEU A 102 4.32 3.58 -11.25
C LEU A 102 5.61 4.28 -10.79
N ASP A 103 6.03 5.34 -11.47
CA ASP A 103 7.23 6.10 -11.09
C ASP A 103 7.02 6.90 -9.80
N GLU A 104 5.84 7.51 -9.61
CA GLU A 104 5.47 8.17 -8.35
C GLU A 104 5.44 7.17 -7.19
N PHE A 105 4.87 5.98 -7.40
CA PHE A 105 4.86 4.92 -6.39
C PHE A 105 6.28 4.46 -6.01
N ARG A 106 7.15 4.23 -7.01
CA ARG A 106 8.55 3.87 -6.77
C ARG A 106 9.31 4.97 -6.04
N ALA A 107 9.06 6.23 -6.38
CA ALA A 107 9.63 7.37 -5.67
C ALA A 107 9.15 7.42 -4.21
N ALA A 108 7.87 7.13 -3.94
CA ALA A 108 7.34 7.02 -2.59
C ALA A 108 7.98 5.85 -1.81
N CYS A 109 8.19 4.69 -2.44
CA CYS A 109 8.91 3.56 -1.84
C CYS A 109 10.35 3.96 -1.44
N ALA A 110 11.07 4.63 -2.35
CA ALA A 110 12.42 5.11 -2.08
C ALA A 110 12.45 6.14 -0.92
N GLN A 111 11.47 7.06 -0.86
CA GLN A 111 11.34 8.02 0.23
C GLN A 111 11.04 7.36 1.58
N ASN A 112 10.33 6.24 1.58
CA ASN A 112 10.09 5.43 2.79
C ASN A 112 11.25 4.48 3.11
N GLY A 113 12.35 4.52 2.33
CA GLY A 113 13.53 3.69 2.57
C GLY A 113 13.32 2.20 2.28
N ILE A 114 12.37 1.85 1.40
CA ILE A 114 12.11 0.47 0.99
C ILE A 114 13.11 0.08 -0.10
N PRO A 115 13.97 -0.93 0.11
CA PRO A 115 14.87 -1.43 -0.92
C PRO A 115 14.10 -2.05 -2.08
N THR A 116 14.62 -1.90 -3.30
CA THR A 116 13.98 -2.38 -4.53
C THR A 116 13.71 -3.88 -4.56
N GLU A 117 14.56 -4.66 -3.88
CA GLU A 117 14.48 -6.11 -3.75
C GLU A 117 13.46 -6.57 -2.70
N ALA A 118 13.07 -5.67 -1.79
CA ALA A 118 12.11 -5.96 -0.72
C ALA A 118 10.65 -5.90 -1.21
N TYR A 119 10.41 -5.45 -2.45
CA TYR A 119 9.06 -5.41 -3.01
C TYR A 119 8.98 -5.82 -4.48
N SER A 120 7.77 -6.11 -4.93
CA SER A 120 7.43 -6.33 -6.34
C SER A 120 6.11 -5.62 -6.66
N VAL A 121 6.01 -5.11 -7.88
CA VAL A 121 4.83 -4.40 -8.38
C VAL A 121 4.13 -5.28 -9.41
N VAL A 122 2.81 -5.33 -9.35
CA VAL A 122 1.96 -6.05 -10.30
C VAL A 122 1.02 -5.03 -10.95
N PRO A 123 1.47 -4.35 -12.02
CA PRO A 123 0.71 -3.29 -12.66
C PRO A 123 -0.45 -3.84 -13.49
N GLY A 124 -1.65 -3.33 -13.25
CA GLY A 124 -2.85 -3.63 -14.04
C GLY A 124 -4.10 -3.77 -13.18
N PHE A 125 -5.26 -3.80 -13.83
CA PHE A 125 -6.53 -4.05 -13.13
C PHE A 125 -6.61 -5.51 -12.68
N TYR A 126 -7.26 -5.75 -11.54
CA TYR A 126 -7.30 -7.07 -10.91
C TYR A 126 -7.91 -8.17 -11.79
N GLU A 127 -8.86 -7.82 -12.66
CA GLU A 127 -9.46 -8.72 -13.64
C GLU A 127 -8.46 -9.21 -14.71
N GLN A 128 -7.33 -8.52 -14.87
CA GLN A 128 -6.25 -8.87 -15.79
C GLN A 128 -5.09 -9.54 -15.05
N THR A 129 -4.73 -9.03 -13.87
CA THR A 129 -3.52 -9.45 -13.16
C THR A 129 -3.71 -10.75 -12.37
N LEU A 130 -4.84 -10.92 -11.66
CA LEU A 130 -5.03 -12.10 -10.80
C LEU A 130 -5.20 -13.40 -11.59
N PRO A 131 -5.96 -13.45 -12.70
CA PRO A 131 -6.04 -14.67 -13.50
C PRO A 131 -4.74 -15.07 -14.19
N ALA A 132 -3.77 -14.15 -14.29
CA ALA A 132 -2.47 -14.40 -14.91
C ALA A 132 -1.44 -15.01 -13.95
N ILE A 133 -1.72 -15.04 -12.64
CA ILE A 133 -0.87 -15.66 -11.63
C ILE A 133 -1.23 -17.15 -11.55
N ALA A 134 -0.29 -18.03 -11.94
CA ALA A 134 -0.48 -19.45 -11.74
C ALA A 134 -0.41 -19.80 -10.24
N PRO A 135 -0.99 -20.93 -9.79
CA PRO A 135 -0.98 -21.32 -8.38
C PRO A 135 0.41 -21.36 -7.73
N ASP A 136 1.44 -21.68 -8.52
CA ASP A 136 2.83 -21.77 -8.05
C ASP A 136 3.62 -20.46 -8.26
N ASP A 137 3.04 -19.47 -8.94
CA ASP A 137 3.69 -18.17 -9.15
C ASP A 137 3.60 -17.30 -7.88
N PRO A 138 4.64 -16.54 -7.55
CA PRO A 138 4.60 -15.65 -6.40
C PRO A 138 3.69 -14.43 -6.63
N PRO A 139 3.05 -13.89 -5.58
CA PRO A 139 3.10 -14.37 -4.20
C PRO A 139 2.22 -15.61 -3.98
N ASN A 140 2.82 -16.69 -3.46
CA ASN A 140 2.16 -17.98 -3.19
C ASN A 140 2.18 -18.38 -1.70
N ASP A 141 2.74 -17.52 -0.84
CA ASP A 141 2.77 -17.66 0.62
C ASP A 141 2.52 -16.28 1.24
N VAL A 142 1.24 -15.89 1.39
CA VAL A 142 0.84 -14.55 1.87
C VAL A 142 0.33 -14.65 3.31
N ALA A 143 0.85 -13.78 4.18
CA ALA A 143 0.46 -13.70 5.58
C ALA A 143 -0.41 -12.47 5.92
N LEU A 144 -0.29 -11.39 5.13
CA LEU A 144 -1.03 -10.14 5.35
C LEU A 144 -1.40 -9.42 4.06
#